data_AF-A0A2V9A0E6-F1
#
_entry.id   AF-A0A2V9A0E6-F1
#
_cell.length_a   1.000
_cell.length_b   1.000
_cell.length_c   1.000
_cell.angle_alpha   90.00
_cell.angle_beta   90.00
_cell.angle_gamma   90.00
#
_symmetry.space_group_name_H-M   'P 1'
#
loop_
_entity.id
_entity.type
_entity.pdbx_description
1 polymer ?
#
loop_
_entity_poly.entity_id
_entity_poly.type
_entity_poly.pdbx_seq_one_letter_code
_entity_poly.pdbx_strand_id
1 'polypeptide(L)'
;MGTTAGLNPGLIQQGDVTIERLVEGIKASPVWNEGRNAIVIVWDENDYSGLLNNTNGVFPPQNQNNVVLTVEINREGENGVKSNAFYTNFSLLKSIEAALGLPCLNHACDPNVAVMSDLFGGH
;
A
#
# COMPACT_ATOMS: atom_id res chain seq x y z
N MET A 1 10.18 -1.05 30.41
CA MET A 1 9.70 -2.26 29.74
C MET A 1 8.38 -1.91 29.07
N GLY A 2 8.38 -1.65 27.76
CA GLY A 2 7.16 -1.30 27.01
C GLY A 2 6.33 -2.57 26.78
N THR A 3 5.04 -2.51 27.06
CA THR A 3 4.13 -3.66 26.90
C THR A 3 3.80 -3.86 25.42
N THR A 4 3.96 -5.10 24.92
CA THR A 4 3.48 -5.58 23.61
C THR A 4 1.94 -5.64 23.51
N ALA A 5 1.22 -5.01 24.43
CA ALA A 5 -0.24 -4.99 24.47
C ALA A 5 -0.76 -4.29 23.20
N GLY A 6 -1.32 -5.07 22.27
CA GLY A 6 -1.81 -4.62 20.97
C GLY A 6 -1.10 -5.26 19.76
N LEU A 7 0.11 -5.78 19.94
CA LEU A 7 0.77 -6.63 18.95
C LEU A 7 0.43 -8.08 19.29
N ASN A 8 -0.52 -8.66 18.57
CA ASN A 8 -0.78 -10.10 18.64
C ASN A 8 -0.05 -10.76 17.45
N PRO A 9 1.12 -11.40 17.67
CA PRO A 9 1.88 -12.01 16.59
C PRO A 9 1.08 -13.06 15.82
N GLY A 10 0.12 -13.71 16.48
CA GLY A 10 -0.78 -14.66 15.83
C GLY A 10 -1.72 -14.00 14.83
N LEU A 11 -2.22 -12.78 15.11
CA LEU A 11 -3.08 -12.04 14.18
C LEU A 11 -2.29 -11.50 12.99
N ILE A 12 -1.06 -11.04 13.21
CA ILE A 12 -0.17 -10.59 12.12
C ILE A 12 0.14 -11.77 11.20
N GLN A 13 0.56 -12.90 11.76
CA GLN A 13 0.81 -14.12 10.99
C GLN A 13 -0.43 -14.60 10.23
N GLN A 14 -1.61 -14.53 10.86
CA GLN A 14 -2.86 -14.88 10.18
C GLN A 14 -3.16 -13.93 9.01
N GLY A 15 -2.86 -12.64 9.16
CA GLY A 15 -2.93 -11.64 8.09
C GLY A 15 -1.99 -12.01 6.94
N ASP A 16 -0.72 -12.29 7.23
CA ASP A 16 0.29 -12.67 6.24
C ASP A 16 -0.13 -13.92 5.45
N VAL A 17 -0.57 -14.98 6.14
CA VAL A 17 -1.05 -16.22 5.50
C VAL A 17 -2.30 -15.98 4.67
N THR A 18 -3.17 -15.06 5.09
CA THR A 18 -4.37 -14.70 4.31
C THR A 18 -3.98 -13.99 3.03
N ILE A 19 -3.07 -13.02 3.10
CA ILE A 19 -2.56 -12.29 1.94
C ILE A 19 -1.86 -13.25 0.97
N GLU A 20 -0.99 -14.13 1.47
CA GLU A 20 -0.29 -15.15 0.67
C GLU A 20 -1.29 -15.98 -0.15
N ARG A 21 -2.28 -16.57 0.51
CA ARG A 21 -3.29 -17.41 -0.16
C ARG A 21 -4.11 -16.65 -1.20
N LEU A 22 -4.47 -15.40 -0.92
CA LEU A 22 -5.23 -14.57 -1.86
C LEU A 22 -4.39 -14.20 -3.09
N VAL A 23 -3.14 -13.78 -2.87
CA VAL A 23 -2.22 -13.42 -3.96
C VAL A 23 -1.93 -14.64 -4.82
N GLU A 24 -1.61 -15.80 -4.22
CA GLU A 24 -1.41 -17.05 -4.96
C GLU A 24 -2.64 -17.45 -5.77
N GLY A 25 -3.84 -17.37 -5.17
CA GLY A 25 -5.10 -17.68 -5.84
C GLY A 25 -5.38 -16.76 -7.03
N ILE A 26 -5.14 -15.46 -6.88
CA ILE A 26 -5.28 -14.49 -7.98
C ILE A 26 -4.25 -14.80 -9.07
N LYS A 27 -2.98 -15.01 -8.71
CA LYS A 27 -1.89 -15.30 -9.66
C LYS A 27 -2.08 -16.61 -10.43
N ALA A 28 -2.77 -17.59 -9.84
CA ALA A 28 -3.15 -18.83 -10.49
C ALA A 28 -4.34 -18.70 -11.46
N SER A 29 -5.09 -17.58 -11.42
CA SER A 29 -6.27 -17.39 -12.26
C SER A 29 -5.92 -17.06 -13.73
N PRO A 30 -6.79 -17.38 -14.69
CA PRO A 30 -6.62 -16.93 -16.08
C PRO A 30 -6.56 -15.40 -16.21
N VAL A 31 -7.33 -14.68 -15.38
CA VAL A 31 -7.35 -13.21 -15.38
C VAL A 31 -5.95 -12.65 -15.16
N TRP A 32 -5.19 -13.21 -14.22
CA TRP A 32 -3.80 -12.79 -13.98
C TRP A 32 -2.85 -13.17 -15.12
N ASN A 33 -3.06 -14.26 -15.84
CA ASN A 33 -2.12 -14.70 -16.87
C ASN A 33 -2.40 -14.08 -18.26
N GLU A 34 -3.64 -13.69 -18.53
CA GLU A 34 -4.08 -13.21 -19.84
C GLU A 34 -4.28 -11.68 -19.87
N GLY A 35 -4.53 -11.06 -18.71
CA GLY A 35 -4.77 -9.63 -18.59
C GLY A 35 -3.51 -8.79 -18.33
N ARG A 36 -3.69 -7.48 -18.16
CA ARG A 36 -2.71 -6.58 -17.57
C ARG A 36 -3.23 -6.13 -16.21
N ASN A 37 -2.68 -6.71 -15.16
CA ASN A 37 -3.20 -6.61 -13.81
C ASN A 37 -2.14 -6.06 -12.86
N ALA A 38 -2.65 -5.45 -11.80
CA ALA A 38 -1.86 -5.07 -10.65
C ALA A 38 -2.58 -5.55 -9.38
N ILE A 39 -1.85 -6.09 -8.43
CA ILE A 39 -2.30 -6.28 -7.05
C ILE A 39 -1.65 -5.16 -6.24
N VAL A 40 -2.48 -4.39 -5.53
CA VAL A 40 -2.02 -3.34 -4.62
C VAL A 40 -2.39 -3.76 -3.21
N ILE A 41 -1.40 -3.85 -2.34
CA ILE A 41 -1.59 -4.14 -0.92
C ILE A 41 -1.21 -2.86 -0.17
N VAL A 42 -2.17 -2.30 0.59
CA VAL A 42 -2.03 -1.04 1.33
C VAL A 42 -2.84 -1.12 2.62
N TRP A 43 -2.43 -0.33 3.62
CA TRP A 43 -3.10 -0.19 4.90
C TRP A 43 -3.75 1.19 4.95
N ASP A 44 -4.90 1.32 5.58
CA ASP A 44 -5.57 2.60 5.77
C ASP A 44 -4.89 3.44 6.85
N GLU A 45 -4.42 2.79 7.92
CA GLU A 45 -3.77 3.42 9.06
C GLU A 45 -2.51 2.67 9.54
N ASN A 46 -1.68 3.37 10.30
CA ASN A 46 -0.57 2.80 11.05
C ASN A 46 -0.77 3.04 12.55
N ASP A 47 -1.47 2.10 13.19
CA ASP A 47 -1.75 2.07 14.62
C ASP A 47 -0.49 1.98 15.51
N TYR A 48 0.65 1.65 14.92
CA TYR A 48 1.91 1.44 15.62
C TYR A 48 2.84 2.67 15.59
N SER A 49 2.48 3.70 14.83
CA SER A 49 3.29 4.92 14.62
C SER A 49 3.61 5.70 15.91
N GLY A 50 2.99 5.37 17.04
CA GLY A 50 3.19 6.03 18.34
C GLY A 50 3.81 5.18 19.47
N LEU A 51 4.07 3.88 19.26
CA LEU A 51 4.45 2.96 20.35
C LEU A 51 5.88 3.13 20.87
N LEU A 52 6.78 3.69 20.07
CA LEU A 52 8.22 3.74 20.41
C LEU A 52 8.64 5.01 21.15
N ASN A 53 7.80 6.05 21.19
CA ASN A 53 8.18 7.38 21.69
C ASN A 53 7.40 7.83 22.93
N ASN A 54 6.62 6.93 23.54
CA ASN A 54 5.68 7.27 24.59
C ASN A 54 5.88 6.33 25.80
N THR A 55 6.52 6.85 26.85
CA THR A 55 6.68 6.15 28.14
C THR A 55 5.45 6.27 29.06
N ASN A 56 4.41 6.99 28.65
CA ASN A 56 3.28 7.43 29.48
C ASN A 56 1.90 6.94 28.99
N GLY A 57 1.83 6.03 28.02
CA GLY A 57 0.57 5.51 27.47
C GLY A 57 -0.23 6.47 26.58
N VAL A 58 0.28 7.67 26.26
CA VAL A 58 -0.36 8.63 25.34
C VAL A 58 0.24 8.53 23.93
N PHE A 59 -0.50 7.95 22.99
CA PHE A 59 -0.11 7.93 21.58
C PHE A 59 0.08 9.36 21.06
N PRO A 60 1.24 9.74 20.50
CA PRO A 60 1.44 11.05 19.89
C PRO A 60 0.36 11.31 18.82
N PRO A 61 0.04 12.59 18.53
CA PRO A 61 -1.00 12.94 17.58
C PRO A 61 -0.83 12.22 16.23
N GLN A 62 -1.96 11.82 15.65
CA GLN A 62 -2.15 10.90 14.51
C GLN A 62 -1.56 11.34 13.15
N ASN A 63 -0.62 12.29 13.12
CA ASN A 63 0.00 12.80 11.89
C ASN A 63 1.22 11.98 11.43
N GLN A 64 1.42 10.78 11.98
CA GLN A 64 2.46 9.83 11.59
C GLN A 64 1.88 8.59 10.91
N ASN A 65 0.74 8.73 10.23
CA ASN A 65 0.12 7.66 9.46
C ASN A 65 0.92 7.36 8.17
N ASN A 66 2.06 6.69 8.34
CA ASN A 66 2.87 6.15 7.26
C ASN A 66 2.63 4.65 7.18
N VAL A 67 2.06 4.22 6.06
CA VAL A 67 1.72 2.82 5.80
C VAL A 67 2.67 2.21 4.77
N VAL A 68 2.78 0.89 4.80
CA VAL A 68 3.46 0.16 3.73
C VAL A 68 2.52 0.10 2.52
N LEU A 69 3.08 0.15 1.32
CA LEU A 69 2.37 -0.15 0.08
C LEU A 69 3.26 -1.04 -0.79
N THR A 70 2.67 -2.12 -1.30
CA THR A 70 3.32 -3.03 -2.25
C THR A 70 2.47 -3.11 -3.51
N VAL A 71 3.11 -3.03 -4.66
CA VAL A 71 2.50 -3.24 -5.97
C VAL A 71 3.14 -4.46 -6.61
N GLU A 72 2.33 -5.42 -7.02
CA GLU A 72 2.73 -6.54 -7.87
C GLU A 72 2.06 -6.36 -9.22
N ILE A 73 2.83 -6.42 -10.32
CA ILE A 73 2.32 -6.33 -11.69
C ILE A 73 2.67 -7.60 -12.48
N ASN A 74 1.82 -7.94 -13.45
CA ASN A 74 2.00 -9.12 -14.32
C ASN A 74 2.51 -8.78 -15.73
N ARG A 75 3.07 -7.58 -15.91
CA ARG A 75 3.49 -7.01 -17.19
C ARG A 75 4.94 -6.54 -17.11
N GLU A 76 5.49 -6.10 -18.24
CA GLU A 76 6.83 -5.53 -18.31
C GLU A 76 7.03 -4.40 -17.28
N GLY A 77 8.14 -4.48 -16.55
CA GLY A 77 8.51 -3.56 -15.48
C GLY A 77 9.71 -4.09 -14.70
N GLU A 78 10.32 -3.25 -13.88
CA GLU A 78 11.43 -3.65 -13.02
C GLU A 78 10.90 -4.36 -11.76
N ASN A 79 11.53 -5.47 -11.38
CA ASN A 79 11.23 -6.18 -10.14
C ASN A 79 12.03 -5.58 -8.98
N GLY A 80 11.43 -5.54 -7.79
CA GLY A 80 12.12 -5.11 -6.56
C GLY A 80 12.37 -3.60 -6.47
N VAL A 81 11.63 -2.79 -7.22
CA VAL A 81 11.68 -1.33 -7.15
C VAL A 81 11.30 -0.85 -5.75
N LYS A 82 12.08 0.09 -5.23
CA LYS A 82 11.77 0.82 -3.99
C LYS A 82 11.70 2.30 -4.30
N SER A 83 10.56 2.91 -4.02
CA SER A 83 10.38 4.35 -4.18
C SER A 83 10.82 5.10 -2.92
N ASN A 84 11.49 6.23 -3.13
CA ASN A 84 11.70 7.25 -2.09
C ASN A 84 10.75 8.45 -2.27
N ALA A 85 9.83 8.38 -3.23
CA ALA A 85 8.83 9.42 -3.43
C ALA A 85 7.78 9.38 -2.31
N PHE A 86 7.31 10.57 -1.92
CA PHE A 86 6.22 10.68 -0.97
C PHE A 86 4.88 10.51 -1.69
N TYR A 87 4.14 9.46 -1.32
CA TYR A 87 2.81 9.18 -1.86
C TYR A 87 1.75 9.23 -0.77
N THR A 88 0.52 9.56 -1.18
CA THR A 88 -0.66 9.56 -0.33
C THR A 88 -1.75 8.67 -0.94
N ASN A 89 -2.86 8.47 -0.23
CA ASN A 89 -4.03 7.79 -0.80
C ASN A 89 -4.54 8.44 -2.10
N PHE A 90 -4.36 9.77 -2.26
CA PHE A 90 -4.69 10.44 -3.52
C PHE A 90 -3.72 10.09 -4.65
N SER A 91 -2.47 9.74 -4.36
CA SER A 91 -1.52 9.25 -5.37
C SER A 91 -1.94 7.90 -5.92
N LEU A 92 -2.42 7.00 -5.05
CA LEU A 92 -2.99 5.73 -5.48
C LEU A 92 -4.24 5.94 -6.33
N LEU A 93 -5.17 6.79 -5.89
CA LEU A 93 -6.38 7.14 -6.65
C LEU A 93 -6.03 7.70 -8.04
N LYS A 94 -5.14 8.70 -8.11
CA LYS A 94 -4.68 9.30 -9.36
C LYS A 94 -4.06 8.27 -10.30
N SER A 95 -3.33 7.29 -9.75
CA SER A 95 -2.70 6.22 -10.54
C SER A 95 -3.74 5.29 -11.16
N ILE A 96 -4.79 4.94 -10.42
CA ILE A 96 -5.91 4.12 -10.92
C ILE A 96 -6.70 4.90 -12.00
N GLU A 97 -7.00 6.17 -11.73
CA GLU A 97 -7.71 7.04 -12.68
C GLU A 97 -6.93 7.17 -13.99
N ALA A 98 -5.62 7.44 -13.91
CA ALA A 98 -4.74 7.52 -15.08
C ALA A 98 -4.68 6.19 -15.86
N ALA A 99 -4.57 5.05 -15.17
CA ALA A 99 -4.51 3.74 -15.80
C ALA A 99 -5.81 3.36 -16.52
N LEU A 100 -6.96 3.84 -16.03
CA LEU A 100 -8.28 3.58 -16.59
C LEU A 100 -8.78 4.68 -17.53
N GLY A 101 -8.03 5.77 -17.71
CA GLY A 101 -8.45 6.91 -18.52
C GLY A 101 -9.64 7.68 -17.93
N LEU A 102 -9.77 7.67 -16.61
CA LEU A 102 -10.85 8.34 -15.89
C LEU A 102 -10.45 9.79 -15.51
N PRO A 103 -11.43 10.71 -15.41
CA PRO A 103 -11.17 12.04 -14.86
C PRO A 103 -10.85 11.96 -13.36
N CYS A 104 -10.08 12.92 -12.87
CA CYS A 104 -9.74 13.01 -11.45
C CYS A 104 -10.96 13.27 -10.56
N LEU A 105 -11.04 12.54 -9.46
CA LEU A 105 -11.97 12.78 -8.37
C LEU A 105 -11.28 13.49 -7.20
N ASN A 106 -12.01 14.42 -6.58
CA ASN A 106 -11.56 15.15 -5.39
C ASN A 106 -10.16 15.74 -5.57
N HIS A 107 -9.24 15.42 -4.65
CA HIS A 107 -7.88 15.94 -4.59
C HIS A 107 -6.86 15.15 -5.42
N ALA A 108 -7.28 14.14 -6.21
CA ALA A 108 -6.34 13.35 -7.02
C ALA A 108 -5.59 14.18 -8.06
N CYS A 109 -6.15 15.31 -8.50
CA CYS A 109 -5.52 16.24 -9.43
C CYS A 109 -4.88 17.46 -8.77
N ASP A 110 -4.77 17.50 -7.43
CA ASP A 110 -4.05 18.59 -6.78
C ASP A 110 -2.59 18.63 -7.28
N PRO A 111 -1.96 19.82 -7.40
CA PRO A 111 -0.66 19.96 -8.05
C PRO A 111 0.46 19.10 -7.47
N ASN A 112 0.36 18.73 -6.18
CA ASN A 112 1.37 17.97 -5.46
C ASN A 112 1.11 16.45 -5.45
N VAL A 113 0.04 15.97 -6.10
CA VAL A 113 -0.29 14.54 -6.15
C VAL A 113 0.33 13.94 -7.41
N ALA A 114 1.28 13.03 -7.23
CA ALA A 114 1.94 12.32 -8.33
C ALA A 114 1.29 10.96 -8.62
N VAL A 115 1.35 10.53 -9.88
CA VAL A 115 1.09 9.15 -10.28
C VAL A 115 2.28 8.30 -9.82
N MET A 116 2.00 7.09 -9.32
CA MET A 116 2.99 6.15 -8.79
C MET A 116 3.69 5.36 -9.91
N SER A 117 4.13 6.07 -10.94
CA SER A 117 4.58 5.46 -12.20
C SER A 117 5.82 4.57 -12.02
N ASP A 118 6.68 4.94 -11.07
CA ASP A 118 7.85 4.16 -10.62
C ASP A 118 7.48 2.79 -10.04
N LEU A 119 6.36 2.67 -9.31
CA LEU A 119 5.92 1.41 -8.71
C LEU A 119 5.05 0.56 -9.65
N PHE A 120 4.35 1.18 -10.60
CA PHE A 120 3.47 0.46 -11.53
C PHE A 120 4.15 0.09 -12.86
N GLY A 121 5.46 0.32 -13.02
CA GLY A 121 6.21 -0.02 -14.24
C GLY A 121 5.83 0.83 -15.46
N GLY A 122 5.41 2.08 -15.26
CA GLY A 122 4.99 2.99 -16.34
C GLY A 122 5.83 4.27 -16.42
N HIS A 123 6.01 4.76 -17.64
CA HIS A 123 6.51 6.11 -17.97
C HIS A 123 5.35 6.99 -18.44
#